data_AF-A0A0P7CE51-F1
#
_entry.id   AF-A0A0P7CE51-F1
#
_cell.length_a   1.000
_cell.length_b   1.000
_cell.length_c   1.000
_cell.angle_alpha   90.00
_cell.angle_beta   90.00
_cell.angle_gamma   90.00
#
_symmetry.space_group_name_H-M   'P 1'
#
loop_
_entity.id
_entity.type
_entity.pdbx_description
1 polymer ?
#
loop_
_entity_poly.entity_id
_entity_poly.type
_entity_poly.pdbx_seq_one_letter_code
_entity_poly.pdbx_strand_id
1 'polypeptide(L)' 'MTLTPLAAVCNTAACPAVFLDESGAIVIRGDQMDPPPAAVVLSPGEALVVIPSALLLEAARRLGPL' A
#
# COMPACT_ATOMS: atom_id res chain seq x y z
N MET A 1 -6.64 14.40 5.34
CA MET A 1 -5.51 13.56 4.92
C MET A 1 -5.21 13.82 3.46
N THR A 2 -4.08 14.44 3.19
CA THR A 2 -3.53 14.58 1.84
C THR A 2 -2.65 13.37 1.52
N LEU A 3 -2.80 12.79 0.34
CA LEU A 3 -2.00 11.65 -0.12
C LEU A 3 -1.21 12.01 -1.37
N THR A 4 0.11 11.88 -1.28
CA THR A 4 1.00 12.05 -2.43
C THR A 4 1.33 10.67 -3.01
N PRO A 5 1.07 10.42 -4.31
CA PRO A 5 1.35 9.11 -4.90
C PRO A 5 2.85 8.85 -4.99
N LEU A 6 3.30 7.74 -4.39
CA LEU A 6 4.65 7.22 -4.57
C LEU A 6 4.70 6.34 -5.82
N ALA A 7 3.84 5.34 -5.95
CA ALA A 7 3.77 4.47 -7.12
C ALA A 7 2.35 3.98 -7.38
N ALA A 8 2.00 3.73 -8.65
CA ALA A 8 0.71 3.15 -9.04
C ALA A 8 0.92 2.20 -10.23
N VAL A 9 0.14 1.11 -10.28
CA VAL A 9 0.18 0.14 -11.41
C VAL A 9 -0.54 0.70 -12.64
N CYS A 10 -1.47 1.63 -12.45
CA CYS A 10 -2.17 2.31 -13.54
C CYS A 10 -2.68 3.70 -13.12
N ASN A 11 -3.25 4.43 -14.08
CA ASN A 11 -3.78 5.79 -13.96
C ASN A 11 -5.26 5.87 -13.53
N THR A 12 -5.88 4.77 -13.11
CA THR A 12 -7.25 4.77 -12.57
C THR A 12 -7.24 4.87 -11.04
N ALA A 13 -8.33 5.39 -10.49
CA ALA A 13 -8.52 5.51 -9.04
C ALA A 13 -8.70 4.16 -8.33
N ALA A 14 -8.76 3.02 -9.04
CA ALA A 14 -8.98 1.70 -8.46
C ALA A 14 -7.71 0.83 -8.40
N CYS A 15 -6.63 1.21 -9.08
CA CYS A 15 -5.44 0.36 -9.17
C CYS A 15 -4.66 0.27 -7.84
N PRO A 16 -3.94 -0.83 -7.58
CA PRO A 16 -2.99 -0.88 -6.47
C PRO A 16 -2.03 0.30 -6.53
N ALA A 17 -1.83 0.97 -5.40
CA ALA A 17 -1.06 2.19 -5.29
C ALA A 17 -0.46 2.35 -3.88
N VAL A 18 0.70 2.98 -3.81
CA VAL A 18 1.38 3.35 -2.57
C VAL A 18 1.42 4.87 -2.51
N PHE A 19 1.06 5.43 -1.37
CA PHE A 19 1.02 6.85 -1.11
C PHE A 19 1.86 7.20 0.12
N LEU A 20 2.35 8.43 0.14
CA LEU A 20 2.90 9.08 1.31
C LEU A 20 1.86 10.06 1.84
N ASP A 21 1.55 10.00 3.13
CA ASP A 21 0.72 11.01 3.76
C ASP A 21 1.56 12.20 4.27
N GLU A 22 0.88 13.23 4.76
CA GLU A 22 1.50 14.44 5.29
C GLU A 22 2.34 14.23 6.57
N SER A 23 2.17 13.09 7.26
CA SER A 23 2.95 12.71 8.44
C SER A 23 4.19 11.88 8.11
N GLY A 24 4.37 11.49 6.84
CA GLY A 24 5.41 10.59 6.39
C GLY A 24 5.03 9.10 6.49
N ALA A 25 3.78 8.79 6.81
CA ALA A 25 3.28 7.42 6.84
C ALA A 25 2.99 6.89 5.43
N ILE A 26 3.18 5.58 5.26
CA ILE A 26 2.89 4.88 4.01
C ILE A 26 1.46 4.36 4.04
N VAL A 27 0.66 4.78 3.06
CA VAL A 27 -0.71 4.30 2.86
C VAL A 27 -0.75 3.42 1.62
N ILE A 28 -1.32 2.22 1.76
CA ILE A 28 -1.39 1.22 0.70
C ILE A 28 -2.84 1.03 0.28
N ARG A 29 -3.08 1.09 -1.03
CA ARG A 29 -4.32 0.64 -1.65
C ARG A 29 -4.05 -0.64 -2.43
N GLY A 30 -4.87 -1.65 -2.21
CA GLY A 30 -4.85 -2.93 -2.92
C GLY A 30 -6.12 -3.70 -2.63
N ASP A 31 -6.22 -4.90 -3.20
CA ASP A 31 -7.35 -5.79 -2.95
C ASP A 31 -7.21 -6.40 -1.55
N GLN A 32 -8.27 -6.27 -0.75
CA GLN A 32 -8.32 -6.90 0.57
C GLN A 32 -8.36 -8.42 0.41
N MET A 33 -7.53 -9.14 1.17
CA MET A 33 -7.58 -10.59 1.26
C MET A 33 -8.59 -11.03 2.31
N ASP A 34 -9.56 -11.82 1.89
CA ASP A 34 -10.53 -12.47 2.75
C ASP A 34 -10.80 -13.90 2.22
N PRO A 35 -10.59 -14.96 3.02
CA PRO A 35 -10.09 -14.96 4.40
C PRO A 35 -8.58 -14.67 4.49
N PRO A 36 -8.10 -14.10 5.61
CA PRO A 36 -6.67 -13.97 5.85
C PRO A 36 -5.99 -15.36 5.93
N PRO A 37 -4.72 -15.50 5.53
CA PRO A 37 -3.97 -16.74 5.69
C PRO A 37 -3.93 -17.17 7.16
N ALA A 38 -3.99 -18.47 7.43
CA ALA A 38 -4.06 -19.01 8.79
C ALA A 38 -2.94 -18.57 9.75
N ALA A 39 -1.81 -18.09 9.21
CA ALA A 39 -0.68 -17.60 9.99
C ALA A 39 -0.79 -16.12 10.40
N VAL A 40 -1.80 -15.38 9.94
CA VAL A 40 -1.95 -13.94 10.21
C VAL A 40 -3.18 -13.71 11.08
N VAL A 41 -2.96 -13.11 12.26
CA VAL A 41 -4.02 -12.63 13.14
C VAL A 41 -4.18 -11.13 12.90
N LEU A 42 -5.39 -10.71 12.53
CA LEU A 42 -5.72 -9.30 12.33
C LEU A 42 -6.42 -8.74 13.58
N SER A 43 -5.94 -7.61 14.07
CA SER A 43 -6.59 -6.82 15.12
C SER A 43 -7.79 -6.06 14.56
N PRO A 44 -8.71 -5.57 15.41
CA PRO A 44 -9.81 -4.73 14.95
C PRO A 44 -9.31 -3.53 14.15
N GLY A 45 -9.78 -3.40 12.91
CA GLY A 45 -9.40 -2.32 12.00
C GLY A 45 -8.17 -2.60 11.13
N GLU A 46 -7.46 -3.72 11.34
CA GLU A 46 -6.39 -4.16 10.45
C GLU A 46 -6.94 -4.89 9.23
N ALA A 47 -6.30 -4.71 8.09
CA ALA A 47 -6.64 -5.39 6.84
C ALA A 47 -5.38 -5.94 6.18
N LEU A 48 -5.49 -7.14 5.61
CA LEU A 48 -4.47 -7.70 4.75
C LEU A 48 -4.79 -7.34 3.30
N VAL A 49 -3.83 -6.78 2.56
CA VAL A 49 -4.03 -6.41 1.15
C VAL A 49 -2.97 -7.05 0.26
N VAL A 50 -3.35 -7.41 -0.97
CA VAL A 50 -2.41 -7.83 -1.99
C VAL A 50 -1.82 -6.60 -2.67
N ILE A 51 -0.48 -6.52 -2.69
CA ILE A 51 0.27 -5.49 -3.40
C ILE A 51 1.33 -6.16 -4.29
N PRO A 52 1.38 -5.86 -5.61
CA PRO A 52 2.43 -6.36 -6.47
C PRO A 52 3.82 -5.93 -5.97
N SER A 53 4.77 -6.87 -5.88
CA SER A 53 6.12 -6.60 -5.37
C SER A 53 6.84 -5.48 -6.13
N ALA A 54 6.67 -5.43 -7.45
CA ALA A 54 7.25 -4.38 -8.29
C ALA A 54 6.75 -2.98 -7.91
N LEU A 55 5.48 -2.84 -7.51
CA LEU A 55 4.91 -1.58 -7.04
C LEU A 55 5.58 -1.15 -5.72
N LEU A 56 5.70 -2.07 -4.78
CA LEU A 56 6.29 -1.79 -3.47
C LEU A 56 7.77 -1.40 -3.60
N LEU A 57 8.53 -2.10 -4.44
CA LEU A 57 9.93 -1.78 -4.72
C LEU A 57 10.08 -0.41 -5.37
N GLU A 58 9.21 -0.06 -6.30
CA GLU A 58 9.24 1.26 -6.94
C GLU A 58 8.91 2.38 -5.95
N ALA A 59 7.93 2.17 -5.07
CA ALA A 59 7.63 3.11 -3.99
C ALA A 59 8.83 3.30 -3.05
N ALA A 60 9.49 2.21 -2.67
CA ALA A 60 10.67 2.25 -1.80
C ALA A 60 11.83 3.07 -2.42
N ARG A 61 12.07 2.94 -3.74
CA ARG A 61 13.09 3.75 -4.43
C ARG A 61 12.79 5.25 -4.37
N ARG A 62 11.51 5.63 -4.38
CA ARG A 62 11.08 7.03 -4.40
C ARG A 62 11.08 7.69 -3.01
N LEU A 63 11.14 6.90 -1.94
CA LEU A 63 11.28 7.42 -0.58
C LEU A 63 12.69 7.99 -0.29
N GLY A 64 13.67 7.70 -1.16
CA GLY A 64 15.06 8.10 -0.95
C GLY A 64 15.77 7.21 0.09
N PRO A 65 17.06 7.49 0.39
CA PRO A 65 17.75 6.82 1.48
C PRO A 65 17.11 7.17 2.83
N LEU A 66 16.84 6.13 3.63
CA LEU A 66 16.45 6.24 5.03
C LEU A 66 17.60 6.80 5.88
#